data_AF-A0A1E5BIM5-F1
#
_entry.id   AF-A0A1E5BIM5-F1
#
_cell.length_a   1.000
_cell.length_b   1.000
_cell.length_c   1.000
_cell.angle_alpha   90.00
_cell.angle_beta   90.00
_cell.angle_gamma   90.00
#
_symmetry.space_group_name_H-M   'P 1'
#
loop_
_entity.id
_entity.type
_entity.pdbx_description
1 polymer ?
#
loop_
_entity_poly.entity_id
_entity_poly.type
_entity_poly.pdbx_seq_one_letter_code
_entity_poly.pdbx_strand_id
1 'polypeptide(L)'
;MNKKQLEYRLDQNLIEDIQEWRQSPESHFQGQFNKPLKWSHQILGLAGITGDIDTHGTLLMPNISANYHSNEGFDLTFGWIEGIHMVGGGLAIVGHFALQKQISNLGLGVALFGAVARFLKQNNATEIEFRESHPSRIHHYRVFFEKLGIKEIRHGVWYLPLYPYLPPPTSVLEFHEQLFT
;
A
#
# COMPACT_ATOMS: atom_id res chain seq x y z
N MET A 1 16.17 8.76 23.59
CA MET A 1 17.25 8.96 22.59
C MET A 1 17.29 10.44 22.21
N ASN A 2 18.45 11.11 22.26
CA ASN A 2 18.55 12.55 21.99
C ASN A 2 18.59 12.81 20.48
N LYS A 3 17.89 13.86 20.01
CA LYS A 3 17.82 14.36 18.64
C LYS A 3 19.17 14.39 17.89
N LYS A 4 20.28 14.69 18.58
CA LYS A 4 21.63 14.68 18.00
C LYS A 4 22.17 13.28 17.66
N GLN A 5 21.71 12.23 18.34
CA GLN A 5 22.08 10.84 18.03
C GLN A 5 21.27 10.29 16.84
N LEU A 6 20.05 10.79 16.60
CA LEU A 6 19.32 10.58 15.36
C LEU A 6 20.07 11.24 14.19
N GLU A 7 20.39 12.53 14.30
CA GLU A 7 20.99 13.31 13.19
C GLU A 7 22.37 12.81 12.72
N TYR A 8 23.21 12.23 13.60
CA TYR A 8 24.57 11.79 13.22
C TYR A 8 24.67 10.31 12.75
N ARG A 9 23.69 9.45 13.07
CA ARG A 9 23.64 8.05 12.60
C ARG A 9 22.82 7.85 11.32
N LEU A 10 22.04 8.85 10.92
CA LEU A 10 21.10 8.78 9.79
C LEU A 10 21.72 8.96 8.39
N ASP A 11 23.02 9.24 8.21
CA ASP A 11 23.51 9.59 6.86
C ASP A 11 24.10 8.42 6.05
N GLN A 12 24.95 7.54 6.60
CA GLN A 12 25.44 6.37 5.85
C GLN A 12 24.64 5.09 6.12
N ASN A 13 24.41 4.75 7.39
CA ASN A 13 23.66 3.53 7.75
C ASN A 13 22.22 3.56 7.22
N LEU A 14 21.55 4.72 7.24
CA LEU A 14 20.19 4.85 6.68
C LEU A 14 20.16 4.59 5.17
N ILE A 15 21.19 5.00 4.43
CA ILE A 15 21.25 4.75 2.99
C ILE A 15 21.40 3.25 2.75
N GLU A 16 22.27 2.57 3.49
CA GLU A 16 22.44 1.12 3.43
C GLU A 16 21.15 0.38 3.82
N ASP A 17 20.51 0.77 4.92
CA ASP A 17 19.21 0.25 5.38
C ASP A 17 18.13 0.41 4.30
N ILE A 18 18.10 1.57 3.63
CA ILE A 18 17.17 1.83 2.52
C ILE A 18 17.46 0.97 1.30
N GLN A 19 18.74 0.75 0.99
CA GLN A 19 19.11 -0.13 -0.12
C GLN A 19 18.78 -1.59 0.18
N GLU A 20 19.00 -2.05 1.41
CA GLU A 20 18.61 -3.39 1.84
C GLU A 20 17.09 -3.56 1.76
N TRP A 21 16.33 -2.64 2.37
CA TRP A 21 14.87 -2.67 2.33
C TRP A 21 14.32 -2.69 0.90
N ARG A 22 14.97 -2.01 -0.05
CA ARG A 22 14.58 -2.01 -1.47
C ARG A 22 14.71 -3.37 -2.16
N GLN A 23 15.49 -4.30 -1.62
CA GLN A 23 15.66 -5.62 -2.22
C GLN A 23 14.41 -6.50 -2.04
N SER A 24 13.73 -6.36 -0.89
CA SER A 24 12.48 -7.07 -0.60
C SER A 24 11.51 -6.22 0.26
N PRO A 25 11.00 -5.10 -0.27
CA PRO A 25 10.14 -4.19 0.50
C PRO A 25 8.92 -4.85 1.17
N GLU A 26 8.31 -5.83 0.49
CA GLU A 26 7.13 -6.54 0.94
C GLU A 26 7.38 -7.44 2.17
N SER A 27 8.60 -7.94 2.39
CA SER A 27 8.93 -8.72 3.59
C SER A 27 8.98 -7.86 4.86
N HIS A 28 9.00 -6.55 4.69
CA HIS A 28 9.01 -5.55 5.75
C HIS A 28 7.60 -5.02 6.08
N PHE A 29 6.56 -5.58 5.46
CA PHE A 29 5.19 -5.19 5.74
C PHE A 29 4.67 -5.87 7.01
N GLN A 30 4.18 -5.06 7.93
CA GLN A 30 3.54 -5.51 9.16
C GLN A 30 2.15 -4.93 9.25
N GLY A 31 1.17 -5.75 9.68
CA GLY A 31 -0.17 -5.26 9.93
C GLY A 31 -0.22 -4.46 11.22
N GLN A 32 -0.99 -3.37 11.20
CA GLN A 32 -1.21 -2.54 12.37
C GLN A 32 -1.72 -3.38 13.55
N PHE A 33 -1.18 -3.13 14.74
CA PHE A 33 -1.45 -3.90 15.96
C PHE A 33 -1.08 -5.39 15.83
N ASN A 34 -0.06 -5.72 15.04
CA ASN A 34 0.41 -7.08 14.78
C ASN A 34 -0.68 -7.99 14.18
N LYS A 35 -1.67 -7.41 13.51
CA LYS A 35 -2.69 -8.18 12.80
C LYS A 35 -2.08 -8.87 11.58
N PRO A 36 -2.47 -10.11 11.25
CA PRO A 36 -2.02 -10.76 10.03
C PRO A 36 -2.51 -9.97 8.81
N LEU A 37 -1.62 -9.76 7.83
CA LEU A 37 -1.96 -9.13 6.56
C LEU A 37 -2.68 -10.13 5.64
N LYS A 38 -3.96 -10.34 5.90
CA LYS A 38 -4.84 -11.22 5.13
C LYS A 38 -6.18 -10.55 4.91
N TRP A 39 -6.84 -10.91 3.81
CA TRP A 39 -8.23 -10.52 3.60
C TRP A 39 -9.12 -11.15 4.65
N SER A 40 -10.05 -10.35 5.14
CA SER A 40 -11.07 -10.77 6.07
C SER A 40 -12.41 -10.19 5.65
N HIS A 41 -13.45 -11.03 5.70
CA HIS A 41 -14.82 -10.54 5.56
C HIS A 41 -15.17 -9.74 6.82
N GLN A 42 -15.50 -8.47 6.64
CA GLN A 42 -16.21 -7.70 7.65
C GLN A 42 -17.51 -7.22 7.05
N ILE A 43 -18.63 -7.68 7.61
CA ILE A 43 -19.96 -7.12 7.36
C ILE A 43 -20.02 -5.80 8.12
N LEU A 44 -19.31 -4.79 7.62
CA LEU A 44 -19.46 -3.42 8.09
C LEU A 44 -20.15 -2.64 6.98
N GLY A 45 -21.16 -1.84 7.36
CA GLY A 45 -21.80 -0.86 6.49
C GLY A 45 -20.83 0.26 6.10
N LEU A 46 -19.79 -0.11 5.38
CA LEU A 46 -18.68 0.72 4.93
C LEU A 46 -19.08 1.70 3.85
N ALA A 47 -20.29 1.60 3.29
CA ALA A 47 -20.79 2.52 2.27
C ALA A 47 -20.67 3.99 2.70
N GLY A 48 -20.88 4.28 3.98
CA GLY A 48 -20.70 5.62 4.54
C GLY A 48 -19.25 6.05 4.79
N ILE A 49 -18.29 5.10 4.85
CA ILE A 49 -16.88 5.34 5.17
C ILE A 49 -15.99 5.30 3.91
N THR A 50 -16.30 4.43 2.96
CA THR A 50 -15.54 4.25 1.71
C THR A 50 -16.20 4.94 0.50
N GLY A 51 -17.47 5.36 0.64
CA GLY A 51 -18.25 5.97 -0.43
C GLY A 51 -18.76 4.98 -1.48
N ASP A 52 -18.62 3.67 -1.24
CA ASP A 52 -19.04 2.63 -2.18
C ASP A 52 -20.49 2.20 -1.93
N ILE A 53 -21.27 2.08 -3.00
CA ILE A 53 -22.74 1.95 -2.95
C ILE A 53 -23.18 0.52 -2.59
N ASP A 54 -22.26 -0.44 -2.60
CA ASP A 54 -22.52 -1.85 -2.29
C ASP A 54 -21.37 -2.41 -1.44
N THR A 55 -21.69 -2.82 -0.21
CA THR A 55 -20.72 -3.40 0.74
C THR A 55 -20.82 -4.92 0.82
N HIS A 56 -21.76 -5.53 0.09
CA HIS A 56 -21.85 -6.97 0.00
C HIS A 56 -20.63 -7.48 -0.80
N GLY A 57 -19.80 -8.30 -0.16
CA GLY A 57 -18.57 -8.81 -0.79
C GLY A 57 -17.33 -7.93 -0.62
N THR A 58 -17.37 -6.88 0.21
CA THR A 58 -16.15 -6.12 0.56
C THR A 58 -15.26 -6.94 1.50
N LEU A 59 -14.00 -7.08 1.13
CA LEU A 59 -12.95 -7.62 2.00
C LEU A 59 -12.11 -6.50 2.57
N LEU A 60 -11.70 -6.64 3.83
CA LEU A 60 -10.80 -5.71 4.49
C LEU A 60 -9.46 -6.36 4.76
N MET A 61 -8.41 -5.54 4.71
CA MET A 61 -7.08 -5.88 5.20
C MET A 61 -6.66 -4.86 6.26
N PRO A 62 -5.90 -5.25 7.30
CA PRO A 62 -5.31 -4.28 8.21
C PRO A 62 -4.44 -3.25 7.47
N ASN A 63 -4.37 -2.04 8.02
CA ASN A 63 -3.38 -1.06 7.57
C ASN A 63 -1.97 -1.66 7.68
N ILE A 64 -1.11 -1.30 6.73
CA ILE A 64 0.26 -1.80 6.65
C ILE A 64 1.21 -0.71 7.14
N SER A 65 2.12 -1.07 8.03
CA SER A 65 3.34 -0.31 8.30
C SER A 65 4.51 -0.95 7.54
N ALA A 66 5.25 -0.14 6.79
CA ALA A 66 6.48 -0.56 6.14
C ALA A 66 7.66 -0.31 7.10
N ASN A 67 8.15 -1.36 7.76
CA ASN A 67 9.13 -1.26 8.84
C ASN A 67 10.46 -1.91 8.47
N TYR A 68 11.56 -1.20 8.66
CA TYR A 68 12.89 -1.78 8.62
C TYR A 68 13.34 -2.11 10.05
N HIS A 69 13.85 -3.33 10.24
CA HIS A 69 14.42 -3.82 11.48
C HIS A 69 15.89 -4.13 11.23
N SER A 70 16.79 -3.31 11.78
CA SER A 70 18.22 -3.55 11.62
C SER A 70 18.69 -4.68 12.53
N ASN A 71 19.77 -5.34 12.14
CA ASN A 71 20.43 -6.36 12.96
C ASN A 71 20.94 -5.81 14.31
N GLU A 72 21.09 -4.49 14.44
CA GLU A 72 21.50 -3.81 15.67
C GLU A 72 20.31 -3.47 16.60
N GLY A 73 19.09 -3.93 16.26
CA GLY A 73 17.88 -3.70 17.06
C GLY A 73 17.27 -2.31 16.89
N PHE A 74 17.54 -1.65 15.75
CA PHE A 74 16.93 -0.38 15.41
C PHE A 74 15.71 -0.59 14.51
N ASP A 75 14.56 -0.09 14.95
CA ASP A 75 13.30 -0.18 14.23
C ASP A 75 12.95 1.17 13.60
N LEU A 76 12.72 1.18 12.28
CA LEU A 76 12.37 2.38 11.53
C LEU A 76 11.15 2.14 10.65
N THR A 77 10.09 2.93 10.89
CA THR A 77 8.92 2.92 10.00
C THR A 77 9.13 3.87 8.83
N PHE A 78 9.19 3.32 7.62
CA PHE A 78 9.34 4.08 6.40
C PHE A 78 8.04 4.69 5.88
N GLY A 79 6.91 4.04 6.14
CA GLY A 79 5.63 4.53 5.66
C GLY A 79 4.44 3.72 6.14
N TRP A 80 3.26 4.20 5.75
CA TRP A 80 1.98 3.63 6.08
C TRP A 80 1.10 3.53 4.84
N ILE A 81 0.35 2.44 4.77
CA ILE A 81 -0.69 2.20 3.78
C ILE A 81 -1.98 1.91 4.52
N GLU A 82 -3.01 2.72 4.29
CA GLU A 82 -4.23 2.67 5.09
C GLU A 82 -5.50 2.61 4.24
N GLY A 83 -6.58 2.17 4.86
CA GLY A 83 -7.89 2.06 4.22
C GLY A 83 -7.91 0.98 3.13
N ILE A 84 -7.20 -0.13 3.36
CA ILE A 84 -7.04 -1.21 2.38
C ILE A 84 -8.27 -2.10 2.37
N HIS A 85 -8.94 -2.19 1.22
CA HIS A 85 -10.09 -3.06 1.04
C HIS A 85 -10.16 -3.58 -0.40
N MET A 86 -10.91 -4.65 -0.63
CA MET A 86 -11.17 -5.19 -1.96
C MET A 86 -12.67 -5.23 -2.22
N VAL A 87 -13.07 -4.83 -3.42
CA VAL A 87 -14.45 -4.87 -3.91
C VAL A 87 -14.53 -5.65 -5.22
N GLY A 88 -15.72 -6.18 -5.53
CA GLY A 88 -16.01 -6.86 -6.79
C GLY A 88 -15.15 -8.09 -7.06
N GLY A 89 -14.53 -8.68 -6.03
CA GLY A 89 -13.63 -9.81 -6.17
C GLY A 89 -12.40 -9.49 -7.04
N GLY A 90 -11.68 -8.40 -6.76
CA GLY A 90 -10.37 -8.20 -7.41
C GLY A 90 -9.85 -6.77 -7.41
N LEU A 91 -10.72 -5.78 -7.30
CA LEU A 91 -10.32 -4.38 -7.21
C LEU A 91 -9.89 -4.06 -5.78
N ALA A 92 -8.59 -3.92 -5.54
CA ALA A 92 -8.05 -3.44 -4.28
C ALA A 92 -8.07 -1.90 -4.25
N ILE A 93 -8.53 -1.33 -3.16
CA ILE A 93 -8.58 0.11 -2.93
C ILE A 93 -7.65 0.44 -1.78
N VAL A 94 -6.82 1.47 -1.98
CA VAL A 94 -5.91 2.04 -0.98
C VAL A 94 -6.32 3.49 -0.76
N GLY A 95 -6.75 3.82 0.46
CA GLY A 95 -7.24 5.17 0.81
C GLY A 95 -6.15 6.13 1.29
N HIS A 96 -5.00 5.62 1.74
CA HIS A 96 -3.89 6.47 2.14
C HIS A 96 -2.55 5.79 1.89
N PHE A 97 -1.57 6.57 1.43
CA PHE A 97 -0.22 6.12 1.16
C PHE A 97 0.78 7.20 1.56
N ALA A 98 1.50 7.00 2.66
CA ALA A 98 2.41 8.01 3.20
C ALA A 98 3.81 7.45 3.50
N LEU A 99 4.81 8.31 3.32
CA LEU A 99 6.18 8.08 3.74
C LEU A 99 6.55 8.98 4.91
N GLN A 100 7.49 8.52 5.74
CA GLN A 100 8.12 9.39 6.72
C GLN A 100 8.82 10.57 6.03
N LYS A 101 8.63 11.78 6.55
CA LYS A 101 9.14 13.02 5.97
C LYS A 101 10.67 13.02 5.84
N GLN A 102 11.36 12.35 6.76
CA GLN A 102 12.82 12.27 6.79
C GLN A 102 13.40 11.53 5.58
N ILE A 103 12.61 10.63 4.96
CA ILE A 103 13.09 9.72 3.91
C ILE A 103 12.36 9.89 2.57
N SER A 104 11.41 10.83 2.50
CA SER A 104 10.58 11.04 1.31
C SER A 104 11.37 11.47 0.08
N ASN A 105 12.50 12.17 0.26
CA ASN A 105 13.37 12.63 -0.83
C ASN A 105 14.36 11.56 -1.32
N LEU A 106 14.38 10.37 -0.72
CA LEU A 106 15.35 9.33 -1.05
C LEU A 106 14.87 8.42 -2.18
N GLY A 107 13.71 8.68 -2.79
CA GLY A 107 13.16 7.87 -3.88
C GLY A 107 12.42 6.61 -3.41
N LEU A 108 12.18 6.47 -2.11
CA LEU A 108 11.44 5.34 -1.52
C LEU A 108 9.98 5.26 -1.98
N GLY A 109 9.38 6.37 -2.43
CA GLY A 109 7.96 6.39 -2.81
C GLY A 109 7.66 5.43 -3.95
N VAL A 110 8.53 5.38 -4.96
CA VAL A 110 8.39 4.46 -6.10
C VAL A 110 8.58 3.02 -5.67
N ALA A 111 9.59 2.76 -4.82
CA ALA A 111 9.86 1.42 -4.31
C ALA A 111 8.69 0.90 -3.45
N LEU A 112 8.17 1.72 -2.54
CA LEU A 112 7.03 1.38 -1.70
C LEU A 112 5.76 1.19 -2.54
N PHE A 113 5.51 2.06 -3.51
CA PHE A 113 4.39 1.89 -4.42
C PHE A 113 4.45 0.55 -5.18
N GLY A 114 5.61 0.24 -5.77
CA GLY A 114 5.82 -1.03 -6.47
C GLY A 114 5.66 -2.24 -5.55
N ALA A 115 6.11 -2.13 -4.30
CA ALA A 115 5.94 -3.16 -3.28
C ALA A 115 4.48 -3.40 -2.92
N VAL A 116 3.70 -2.34 -2.71
CA VAL A 116 2.26 -2.41 -2.47
C VAL A 116 1.56 -3.08 -3.65
N ALA A 117 1.92 -2.73 -4.88
CA ALA A 117 1.36 -3.34 -6.07
C ALA A 117 1.64 -4.84 -6.16
N ARG A 118 2.90 -5.26 -5.93
CA ARG A 118 3.27 -6.69 -5.89
C ARG A 118 2.58 -7.43 -4.76
N PHE A 119 2.57 -6.85 -3.57
CA PHE A 119 1.95 -7.43 -2.39
C PHE A 119 0.45 -7.66 -2.60
N LEU A 120 -0.29 -6.65 -3.09
CA LEU A 120 -1.72 -6.81 -3.39
C LEU A 120 -1.95 -7.84 -4.51
N LYS A 121 -1.10 -7.86 -5.54
CA LYS A 121 -1.16 -8.88 -6.61
C LYS A 121 -0.96 -10.30 -6.08
N GLN A 122 0.00 -10.51 -5.18
CA GLN A 122 0.24 -11.81 -4.51
C GLN A 122 -0.90 -12.20 -3.57
N ASN A 123 -1.67 -11.22 -3.12
CA ASN A 123 -2.88 -11.40 -2.32
C ASN A 123 -4.13 -11.23 -3.20
N ASN A 124 -4.15 -11.83 -4.39
CA ASN A 124 -5.35 -11.98 -5.23
C ASN A 124 -6.01 -10.67 -5.72
N ALA A 125 -5.35 -9.52 -5.67
CA ALA A 125 -5.84 -8.33 -6.37
C ALA A 125 -5.53 -8.43 -7.89
N THR A 126 -6.46 -7.97 -8.72
CA THR A 126 -6.30 -7.87 -10.18
C THR A 126 -6.09 -6.44 -10.63
N GLU A 127 -6.57 -5.49 -9.84
CA GLU A 127 -6.55 -4.06 -10.11
C GLU A 127 -6.34 -3.30 -8.80
N ILE A 128 -5.78 -2.10 -8.88
CA ILE A 128 -5.64 -1.22 -7.73
C ILE A 128 -6.19 0.17 -8.05
N GLU A 129 -7.02 0.68 -7.17
CA GLU A 129 -7.35 2.10 -7.06
C GLU A 129 -6.66 2.73 -5.86
N PHE A 130 -5.88 3.77 -6.10
CA PHE A 130 -5.40 4.66 -5.04
C PHE A 130 -6.35 5.85 -4.97
N ARG A 131 -6.96 6.08 -3.81
CA ARG A 131 -7.93 7.15 -3.58
C ARG A 131 -7.38 8.13 -2.56
N GLU A 132 -7.26 9.40 -2.93
CA GLU A 132 -6.92 10.49 -2.02
C GLU A 132 -8.03 11.54 -2.04
N SER A 133 -8.61 11.81 -0.87
CA SER A 133 -9.69 12.79 -0.71
C SER A 133 -9.22 14.10 -0.09
N HIS A 134 -8.01 14.14 0.47
CA HIS A 134 -7.48 15.32 1.13
C HIS A 134 -7.06 16.38 0.09
N PRO A 135 -7.78 17.52 -0.01
CA PRO A 135 -7.63 18.43 -1.16
C PRO A 135 -6.22 19.00 -1.31
N SER A 136 -5.54 19.26 -0.17
CA SER A 136 -4.17 19.78 -0.16
C SER A 136 -3.09 18.77 -0.56
N ARG A 137 -3.42 17.49 -0.70
CA ARG A 137 -2.47 16.41 -1.03
C ARG A 137 -2.65 15.88 -2.45
N ILE A 138 -3.83 15.99 -3.03
CA ILE A 138 -4.15 15.47 -4.37
C ILE A 138 -3.12 15.90 -5.43
N HIS A 139 -2.66 17.15 -5.41
CA HIS A 139 -1.65 17.62 -6.36
C HIS A 139 -0.31 16.88 -6.22
N HIS A 140 0.11 16.55 -5.00
CA HIS A 140 1.37 15.82 -4.77
C HIS A 140 1.29 14.39 -5.34
N TYR A 141 0.17 13.71 -5.12
CA TYR A 141 -0.05 12.37 -5.69
C TYR A 141 -0.17 12.42 -7.21
N ARG A 142 -0.81 13.44 -7.77
CA ARG A 142 -0.91 13.62 -9.22
C ARG A 142 0.49 13.65 -9.85
N VAL A 143 1.37 14.50 -9.33
CA VAL A 143 2.76 14.60 -9.81
C VAL A 143 3.53 13.28 -9.60
N PHE A 144 3.27 12.57 -8.50
CA PHE A 144 3.90 11.29 -8.23
C PHE A 144 3.48 10.19 -9.22
N PHE A 145 2.18 10.00 -9.42
CA PHE A 145 1.63 8.96 -10.28
C PHE A 145 1.84 9.25 -11.77
N GLU A 146 1.84 10.52 -12.18
CA GLU A 146 2.16 10.93 -13.55
C GLU A 146 3.58 10.50 -13.96
N LYS A 147 4.56 10.63 -13.05
CA LYS A 147 5.93 10.14 -13.27
C LYS A 147 6.01 8.62 -13.44
N LEU A 148 5.03 7.88 -12.92
CA LEU A 148 4.92 6.44 -13.06
C LEU A 148 4.08 6.02 -14.27
N GLY A 149 3.56 6.99 -15.05
CA GLY A 149 2.67 6.71 -16.18
C GLY A 149 1.27 6.24 -15.75
N ILE A 150 0.89 6.43 -14.49
CA ILE A 150 -0.39 5.98 -13.94
C ILE A 150 -1.40 7.11 -14.07
N LYS A 151 -2.50 6.83 -14.76
CA LYS A 151 -3.53 7.83 -15.07
C LYS A 151 -4.48 8.02 -13.89
N GLU A 152 -4.80 9.28 -13.64
CA GLU A 152 -5.95 9.66 -12.81
C GLU A 152 -7.22 9.44 -13.63
N ILE A 153 -8.12 8.57 -13.15
CA ILE A 153 -9.36 8.20 -13.86
C ILE A 153 -10.58 9.02 -13.40
N ARG A 154 -10.52 9.56 -12.19
CA ARG A 154 -11.47 10.52 -11.61
C ARG A 154 -10.74 11.32 -10.54
N HIS A 155 -11.30 12.45 -10.10
CA HIS A 155 -10.63 13.34 -9.17
C HIS A 155 -10.10 12.61 -7.92
N GLY A 156 -8.79 12.65 -7.72
CA GLY A 156 -8.11 12.01 -6.58
C GLY A 156 -8.04 10.49 -6.67
N VAL A 157 -8.27 9.88 -7.84
CA VAL A 157 -8.23 8.42 -8.00
C VAL A 157 -7.35 7.99 -9.17
N TRP A 158 -6.35 7.18 -8.84
CA TRP A 158 -5.38 6.62 -9.78
C TRP A 158 -5.57 5.11 -9.89
N TYR A 159 -5.58 4.61 -11.13
CA TYR A 159 -5.91 3.22 -11.42
C TYR A 159 -4.73 2.48 -12.04
N LEU A 160 -4.42 1.30 -11.50
CA LEU A 160 -3.36 0.42 -11.98
C LEU A 160 -3.89 -1.01 -12.20
N PRO A 161 -3.97 -1.51 -13.44
CA PRO A 161 -4.21 -2.92 -13.70
C PRO A 161 -2.96 -3.74 -13.36
N LEU A 162 -3.10 -4.83 -12.59
CA LEU A 162 -1.99 -5.70 -12.19
C LEU A 162 -1.67 -6.79 -13.21
N TYR A 163 -2.59 -7.02 -14.14
CA TYR A 163 -2.47 -7.97 -15.25
C TYR A 163 -2.79 -7.30 -16.60
N PRO A 164 -2.00 -6.31 -17.04
CA PRO A 164 -2.34 -5.48 -18.22
C PRO A 164 -2.31 -6.23 -19.56
N TYR A 165 -1.61 -7.36 -19.64
CA TYR A 165 -1.37 -8.08 -20.90
C TYR A 165 -1.73 -9.57 -20.85
N LEU A 166 -2.10 -10.08 -19.67
CA LEU A 166 -2.37 -11.49 -19.43
C LEU A 166 -3.60 -11.62 -18.55
N PRO A 167 -4.34 -12.73 -18.60
CA PRO A 167 -5.38 -12.99 -17.62
C PRO A 167 -4.76 -13.25 -16.23
N PRO A 168 -5.52 -13.01 -15.13
CA PRO A 168 -5.13 -13.46 -13.80
C PRO A 168 -4.97 -15.00 -13.75
N PRO A 169 -4.09 -15.53 -12.90
CA PRO A 169 -3.97 -16.97 -12.67
C PRO A 169 -5.28 -17.59 -12.21
N THR A 170 -5.54 -18.86 -12.56
CA THR A 170 -6.74 -19.59 -12.14
C THR A 170 -6.96 -19.54 -10.63
N SER A 171 -5.90 -19.67 -9.83
CA SER A 171 -5.99 -19.59 -8.36
C SER A 171 -6.52 -18.25 -7.84
N VAL A 172 -6.28 -17.16 -8.56
CA VAL A 172 -6.80 -15.83 -8.22
C VAL A 172 -8.29 -15.76 -8.53
N LEU A 173 -8.69 -16.28 -9.69
CA LEU A 173 -10.09 -16.34 -10.11
C LEU A 173 -10.93 -17.23 -9.19
N GLU A 174 -10.42 -18.41 -8.83
CA GLU A 174 -11.05 -19.34 -7.88
C GLU A 174 -11.24 -18.68 -6.50
N PHE A 175 -10.27 -17.89 -6.05
CA PHE A 175 -10.42 -17.11 -4.81
C PHE A 175 -11.58 -16.10 -4.92
N HIS A 176 -11.73 -15.42 -6.06
CA HIS A 176 -12.82 -14.46 -6.27
C HIS A 176 -14.18 -15.13 -6.32
N GLU A 177 -14.30 -16.27 -6.99
CA GLU A 177 -15.53 -17.05 -7.06
C GLU A 177 -16.00 -17.47 -5.65
N GLN A 178 -15.08 -17.86 -4.77
CA GLN A 178 -15.37 -18.24 -3.38
C GLN A 178 -15.93 -17.09 -2.52
N LEU A 179 -15.75 -15.82 -2.93
CA LEU A 179 -16.29 -14.68 -2.20
C LEU A 179 -17.80 -14.51 -2.36
N PHE A 180 -18.39 -15.14 -3.39
CA PHE A 180 -19.80 -15.01 -3.75
C PHE A 180 -20.64 -16.26 -3.44
N THR A 181 -20.02 -17.31 -2.91
CA THR A 181 -20.66 -18.58 -2.49
C THR A 181 -20.84 -18.64 -0.99
#